data_AF-A0A3B0XXB0-F1
#
_entry.id   AF-A0A3B0XXB0-F1
#
_cell.length_a   1.000
_cell.length_b   1.000
_cell.length_c   1.000
_cell.angle_alpha   90.00
_cell.angle_beta   90.00
_cell.angle_gamma   90.00
#
_symmetry.space_group_name_H-M   'P 1'
#
loop_
_entity.id
_entity.type
_entity.pdbx_description
1 polymer ?
#
loop_
_entity_poly.entity_id
_entity_poly.type
_entity_poly.pdbx_seq_one_letter_code
_entity_poly.pdbx_strand_id
1 'polypeptide(L)'
;MVKDPVCGMDISEDSAAAQESYQGTTWYFCSESCHDKFQAAPAQYVESGILKDPVCGMEVSKDSTYHAEHAGKNYYFCSESCLGKFEASPGSYT
;
A
#
# COMPACT_ATOMS: atom_id res chain seq x y z
N MET A 1 -10.75 12.49 -4.72
CA MET A 1 -9.57 13.24 -4.21
C MET A 1 -8.51 12.22 -3.89
N VAL A 2 -7.34 12.39 -4.49
CA VAL A 2 -6.18 11.49 -4.44
C VAL A 2 -4.99 12.20 -3.82
N LYS A 3 -4.04 11.44 -3.30
CA LYS A 3 -2.86 11.98 -2.62
C LYS A 3 -1.66 11.93 -3.54
N ASP A 4 -0.94 13.06 -3.66
CA ASP A 4 0.39 13.06 -4.27
C ASP A 4 1.33 12.19 -3.42
N PRO A 5 1.92 11.10 -3.96
CA PRO A 5 2.76 10.20 -3.16
C PRO A 5 4.14 10.81 -2.85
N VAL A 6 4.55 11.87 -3.53
CA VAL A 6 5.84 12.54 -3.34
C VAL A 6 5.77 13.62 -2.27
N CYS A 7 4.71 14.43 -2.27
CA CYS A 7 4.59 15.56 -1.34
C CYS A 7 3.39 15.48 -0.38
N GLY A 8 2.48 14.53 -0.55
CA GLY A 8 1.31 14.37 0.31
C GLY A 8 0.20 15.41 0.08
N MET A 9 0.25 16.18 -1.01
CA MET A 9 -0.80 17.14 -1.36
C MET A 9 -2.08 16.42 -1.79
N ASP A 10 -3.23 16.91 -1.35
CA ASP A 10 -4.54 16.42 -1.80
C ASP A 10 -4.89 17.05 -3.15
N ILE A 11 -5.22 16.21 -4.13
CA ILE A 11 -5.45 16.57 -5.53
C ILE A 11 -6.83 16.06 -5.96
N SER A 12 -7.55 16.84 -6.77
CA SER A 12 -8.70 16.31 -7.52
C SER A 12 -8.18 15.54 -8.72
N GLU A 13 -8.72 14.35 -9.02
CA GLU A 13 -8.25 13.51 -10.14
C GLU A 13 -8.33 14.27 -11.48
N ASP A 14 -9.39 15.05 -11.64
CA ASP A 14 -9.65 15.97 -12.76
C ASP A 14 -8.72 17.20 -12.81
N SER A 15 -7.98 17.50 -11.73
CA SER A 15 -7.09 18.65 -11.64
C SER A 15 -5.61 18.27 -11.45
N ALA A 16 -5.26 17.00 -11.61
CA ALA A 16 -3.88 16.56 -11.48
C ALA A 16 -3.01 17.17 -12.58
N ALA A 17 -1.87 17.74 -12.20
CA ALA A 17 -0.93 18.32 -13.16
C ALA A 17 -0.27 17.23 -14.02
N ALA A 18 -0.08 16.04 -13.45
CA ALA A 18 0.39 14.86 -14.15
C ALA A 18 -0.19 13.59 -13.52
N GLN A 19 -0.21 12.50 -14.28
CA GLN A 19 -0.55 11.17 -13.79
C GLN A 19 0.31 10.11 -14.49
N GLU A 20 0.59 9.01 -13.80
CA GLU A 20 1.38 7.89 -14.33
C GLU A 20 0.81 6.56 -13.85
N SER A 21 0.80 5.54 -14.71
CA SER A 21 0.47 4.19 -14.29
C SER A 21 1.73 3.46 -13.83
N TYR A 22 1.77 3.07 -12.57
CA TYR A 22 2.88 2.32 -11.98
C TYR A 22 2.33 1.16 -11.14
N GLN A 23 2.79 -0.06 -11.42
CA GLN A 23 2.32 -1.31 -10.80
C GLN A 23 0.79 -1.55 -10.90
N GLY A 24 0.18 -1.11 -12.00
CA GLY A 24 -1.27 -1.28 -12.22
C GLY A 24 -2.14 -0.27 -11.46
N THR A 25 -1.54 0.65 -10.72
CA THR A 25 -2.21 1.78 -10.05
C THR A 25 -1.90 3.07 -10.80
N THR A 26 -2.90 3.92 -11.01
CA THR A 26 -2.71 5.28 -11.52
C THR A 26 -2.37 6.21 -10.37
N TRP A 27 -1.19 6.81 -10.43
CA TRP A 27 -0.69 7.80 -9.47
C TRP A 27 -0.88 9.20 -10.04
N TYR A 28 -1.24 10.14 -9.18
CA TYR A 28 -1.56 11.52 -9.55
C TYR A 28 -0.61 12.48 -8.84
N PHE A 29 -0.20 13.53 -9.52
CA PHE A 29 0.83 14.46 -9.06
C PHE A 29 0.34 15.90 -9.13
N CYS A 30 0.71 16.68 -8.12
CA CYS A 30 0.29 18.08 -7.99
C CYS A 30 1.07 19.00 -8.94
N SER A 31 2.22 18.52 -9.43
CA SER A 31 3.14 19.25 -10.32
C SER A 31 4.00 18.27 -11.11
N GLU A 32 4.52 18.72 -12.26
CA GLU A 32 5.51 17.96 -13.05
C GLU A 32 6.75 17.62 -12.22
N SER A 33 7.19 18.52 -11.33
CA SER A 33 8.33 18.24 -10.46
C SER A 33 8.10 17.09 -9.46
N CYS A 34 6.85 16.86 -9.03
CA CYS A 34 6.53 15.69 -8.21
C CYS A 34 6.49 14.42 -9.07
N HIS A 35 5.94 14.50 -10.28
CA HIS A 35 5.98 13.40 -11.24
C HIS A 35 7.42 12.99 -11.59
N ASP A 36 8.32 13.93 -11.89
CA ASP A 36 9.72 13.62 -12.22
C ASP A 36 10.47 12.94 -11.06
N LYS A 37 10.21 13.38 -9.83
CA LYS A 37 10.76 12.73 -8.63
C LYS A 37 10.25 11.30 -8.52
N PHE A 38 8.95 11.11 -8.73
CA PHE A 38 8.34 9.79 -8.74
C PHE A 38 8.96 8.89 -9.79
N GLN A 39 9.10 9.35 -11.03
CA GLN A 39 9.73 8.59 -12.11
C GLN A 39 11.18 8.19 -11.81
N ALA A 40 11.94 9.05 -11.13
CA ALA A 40 13.34 8.78 -10.78
C ALA A 40 13.50 7.61 -9.80
N ALA A 41 12.56 7.43 -8.87
CA ALA A 41 12.55 6.31 -7.95
C ALA A 41 11.14 6.05 -7.39
N PRO A 42 10.25 5.42 -8.17
CA PRO A 42 8.84 5.30 -7.81
C PRO A 42 8.65 4.39 -6.60
N ALA A 43 9.49 3.35 -6.48
CA ALA A 43 9.51 2.40 -5.36
C ALA A 43 9.66 3.06 -3.97
N GLN A 44 10.17 4.30 -3.88
CA GLN A 44 10.30 5.01 -2.61
C GLN A 44 9.00 5.71 -2.16
N TYR A 45 8.11 6.00 -3.11
CA TYR A 45 6.88 6.78 -2.90
C TYR A 45 5.64 5.91 -2.94
N VAL A 46 5.69 4.83 -3.72
CA VAL A 46 4.77 3.74 -3.60
C VAL A 46 5.30 2.84 -2.49
N GLU A 47 4.89 3.11 -1.23
CA GLU A 47 4.93 2.05 -0.22
C GLU A 47 4.27 0.86 -0.88
N SER A 48 5.08 -0.16 -1.20
CA SER A 48 4.64 -1.27 -2.03
C SER A 48 3.37 -1.76 -1.40
N GLY A 49 2.24 -1.64 -2.10
CA GLY A 49 0.94 -2.16 -1.67
C GLY A 49 0.95 -3.69 -1.62
N ILE A 50 2.13 -4.29 -1.49
CA ILE A 50 2.50 -5.67 -1.42
C ILE A 50 3.20 -5.84 -0.07
N LEU A 51 2.38 -6.18 0.92
CA LEU A 51 2.79 -6.70 2.21
C LEU A 51 3.02 -8.22 2.08
N LYS A 52 3.60 -8.80 3.12
CA LYS A 52 3.75 -10.25 3.22
C LYS A 52 2.82 -10.77 4.31
N ASP A 53 2.04 -11.78 3.97
CA ASP A 53 1.26 -12.55 4.93
C ASP A 53 2.24 -13.25 5.89
N PRO A 54 2.17 -13.00 7.21
CA PRO A 54 3.15 -13.53 8.16
C PRO A 54 2.96 -15.03 8.43
N VAL A 55 1.81 -15.62 8.05
CA VAL A 55 1.50 -17.03 8.25
C VAL A 55 2.08 -17.89 7.12
N CYS A 56 2.05 -17.40 5.88
CA CYS A 56 2.44 -18.19 4.70
C CYS A 56 3.47 -17.53 3.77
N GLY A 57 3.79 -16.25 3.96
CA GLY A 57 4.74 -15.50 3.13
C GLY A 57 4.19 -15.05 1.78
N MET A 58 2.90 -15.26 1.49
CA MET A 58 2.27 -14.79 0.25
C MET A 58 2.19 -13.26 0.22
N GLU A 59 2.19 -12.72 -0.99
CA GLU A 59 1.98 -11.30 -1.25
C GLU A 59 0.53 -10.92 -1.00
N VAL A 60 0.31 -9.87 -0.23
CA VAL A 60 -1.02 -9.39 0.16
C VAL A 60 -1.05 -7.88 0.10
N SER A 61 -2.16 -7.27 -0.29
CA SER A 61 -2.30 -5.82 -0.27
C SER A 61 -2.88 -5.28 1.02
N LYS A 62 -2.65 -3.99 1.25
CA LYS A 62 -3.30 -3.22 2.35
C LYS A 62 -4.83 -3.19 2.21
N ASP A 63 -5.34 -3.48 1.03
CA ASP A 63 -6.78 -3.55 0.73
C ASP A 63 -7.37 -4.95 0.99
N SER A 64 -6.56 -5.90 1.49
CA SER A 64 -7.06 -7.22 1.83
C SER A 64 -8.20 -7.12 2.85
N THR A 65 -9.31 -7.80 2.56
CA THR A 65 -10.44 -7.94 3.50
C THR A 65 -10.04 -8.71 4.77
N TYR A 66 -8.93 -9.46 4.72
CA TYR A 66 -8.43 -10.23 5.84
C TYR A 66 -7.28 -9.47 6.50
N HIS A 67 -7.56 -8.83 7.63
CA HIS A 67 -6.56 -8.10 8.42
C HIS A 67 -6.87 -8.17 9.91
N ALA A 68 -5.84 -8.03 10.75
CA ALA A 68 -5.97 -7.99 12.20
C ALA A 68 -4.95 -7.03 12.81
N GLU A 69 -5.31 -6.40 13.93
CA GLU A 69 -4.38 -5.60 14.72
C GLU A 69 -3.79 -6.45 15.85
N HIS A 70 -2.46 -6.43 16.00
CA HIS A 70 -1.77 -7.02 17.14
C HIS A 70 -0.61 -6.13 17.59
N ALA A 71 -0.54 -5.84 18.90
CA ALA A 71 0.48 -4.98 19.50
C ALA A 71 0.63 -3.60 18.80
N GLY A 72 -0.48 -3.01 18.34
CA GLY A 72 -0.49 -1.72 17.65
C GLY A 72 0.05 -1.76 16.21
N LYS A 73 0.21 -2.96 15.62
CA LYS A 73 0.57 -3.15 14.21
C LYS A 73 -0.58 -3.84 13.47
N ASN A 74 -0.88 -3.36 12.27
CA ASN A 74 -1.83 -4.01 11.36
C ASN A 74 -1.13 -5.09 10.54
N TYR A 75 -1.68 -6.30 10.59
CA TYR A 75 -1.26 -7.46 9.80
C TYR A 75 -2.32 -7.76 8.76
N TYR A 76 -1.89 -8.16 7.57
CA TYR A 76 -2.75 -8.43 6.43
C TYR A 76 -2.50 -9.85 5.95
N PHE A 77 -3.55 -10.54 5.52
CA PHE A 77 -3.54 -11.96 5.22
C PHE A 77 -4.09 -12.24 3.83
N CYS A 78 -3.54 -13.25 3.16
CA CYS A 78 -3.96 -13.63 1.81
C CYS A 78 -5.30 -14.37 1.79
N SER A 79 -5.75 -14.88 2.94
CA SER A 79 -7.00 -15.63 3.08
C SER A 79 -7.53 -15.60 4.52
N GLU A 80 -8.82 -15.92 4.67
CA GLU A 80 -9.47 -16.14 5.98
C GLU A 80 -8.76 -17.21 6.81
N SER A 81 -8.24 -18.26 6.16
CA SER A 81 -7.51 -19.34 6.85
C SER A 81 -6.20 -18.86 7.46
N CYS A 82 -5.50 -17.92 6.81
CA CYS A 82 -4.30 -17.31 7.39
C CYS A 82 -4.64 -16.38 8.54
N LEU A 83 -5.69 -15.55 8.39
CA LEU A 83 -6.20 -14.70 9.47
C LEU A 83 -6.54 -15.53 10.71
N GLY A 84 -7.34 -16.60 10.57
CA GLY A 84 -7.73 -17.45 11.69
C GLY A 84 -6.54 -18.14 12.38
N LYS A 85 -5.50 -18.53 11.63
CA LYS A 85 -4.25 -19.06 12.21
C LYS A 85 -3.49 -18.01 13.01
N PHE A 86 -3.45 -16.78 12.50
CA PHE A 86 -2.83 -15.67 13.20
C PHE A 86 -3.59 -15.33 14.48
N GLU A 87 -4.92 -15.18 14.44
CA GLU A 87 -5.72 -14.86 15.63
C GLU A 87 -5.65 -15.95 16.72
N ALA A 88 -5.53 -17.22 16.32
CA ALA A 88 -5.38 -18.32 17.27
C ALA A 88 -4.03 -18.28 18.02
N SER A 89 -2.98 -17.72 17.42
CA SER A 89 -1.63 -17.69 18.00
C SER A 89 -0.78 -16.54 17.43
N PRO A 90 -1.12 -15.27 17.71
CA PRO A 90 -0.46 -14.13 17.05
C PRO A 90 1.02 -14.03 17.42
N GLY A 91 1.38 -14.35 18.68
CA GLY A 91 2.77 -14.36 19.15
C GLY A 91 3.70 -15.35 18.43
N SER A 92 3.17 -16.28 17.63
CA SER A 92 3.97 -17.18 16.78
C SER A 92 4.39 -16.55 15.45
N TYR A 93 3.79 -15.41 15.08
CA TYR A 93 3.94 -14.76 13.76
C TYR A 93 4.37 -13.29 13.84
N THR A 94 4.56 -12.74 15.04
CA THR A 94 4.87 -11.32 15.30
C THR A 94 6.23 -11.10 15.94
#